data_AF-A0A3C0KFJ8-F1
#
_entry.id   AF-A0A3C0KFJ8-F1
#
_cell.length_a   1.000
_cell.length_b   1.000
_cell.length_c   1.000
_cell.angle_alpha   90.00
_cell.angle_beta   90.00
_cell.angle_gamma   90.00
#
_symmetry.space_group_name_H-M   'P 1'
#
loop_
_entity.id
_entity.type
_entity.pdbx_description
1 polymer ?
#
loop_
_entity_poly.entity_id
_entity_poly.type
_entity_poly.pdbx_seq_one_letter_code
_entity_poly.pdbx_strand_id
1 'polypeptide(L)'
;LALALMVLLIVPLAFGLREPGFRGSAPARREQTIAQALSEAFRYPSFLLLTAGYFVCGFQVVFIGVHMPSYLRDHGLSPQVASYALALIGLFNVFGTYIAGTLG
;
A
#
# COMPACT_ATOMS: atom_id res chain seq x y z
N LEU A 1 -12.63 -15.12 5.12
CA LEU A 1 -13.55 -15.14 3.95
C LEU A 1 -14.03 -13.74 3.57
N ALA A 2 -14.62 -12.96 4.49
CA ALA A 2 -15.05 -11.58 4.22
C ALA A 2 -13.93 -10.66 3.70
N LEU A 3 -12.73 -10.72 4.30
CA LEU A 3 -11.56 -9.95 3.84
C LEU A 3 -11.10 -10.40 2.43
N ALA A 4 -11.11 -11.70 2.14
CA ALA A 4 -10.76 -12.21 0.82
C ALA A 4 -11.74 -11.74 -0.27
N LEU A 5 -13.04 -11.66 0.06
CA LEU A 5 -14.07 -11.10 -0.82
C LEU A 5 -13.86 -9.59 -1.05
N MET A 6 -13.48 -8.84 -0.02
CA MET A 6 -13.12 -7.42 -0.15
C MET A 6 -11.89 -7.21 -1.03
N VAL A 7 -10.85 -8.05 -0.92
CA VAL A 7 -9.68 -7.98 -1.81
C VAL A 7 -10.07 -8.32 -3.25
N LEU A 8 -10.95 -9.30 -3.45
CA LEU A 8 -11.43 -9.66 -4.79
C LEU A 8 -12.18 -8.50 -5.48
N LEU A 9 -12.87 -7.65 -4.71
CA LEU A 9 -13.55 -6.45 -5.20
C LEU A 9 -12.59 -5.34 -5.66
N ILE A 10 -11.32 -5.37 -5.26
CA ILE A 10 -10.31 -4.39 -5.71
C ILE A 10 -10.01 -4.57 -7.20
N VAL A 11 -9.99 -5.81 -7.70
CA VAL A 11 -9.70 -6.12 -9.11
C VAL A 11 -10.67 -5.43 -10.07
N PRO A 12 -12.01 -5.59 -9.97
CA PRO A 12 -12.94 -4.87 -10.84
C PRO A 12 -12.94 -3.35 -10.60
N LEU A 13 -12.73 -2.88 -9.36
CA LEU A 13 -12.62 -1.45 -9.09
C LEU A 13 -11.39 -0.83 -9.76
N ALA A 14 -10.26 -1.55 -9.80
CA ALA A 14 -9.03 -1.09 -10.44
C ALA A 14 -9.21 -0.88 -11.96
N PHE A 15 -10.05 -1.68 -12.62
CA PHE A 15 -10.41 -1.43 -14.02
C PHE A 15 -11.26 -0.17 -14.21
N GLY A 16 -12.11 0.21 -13.24
CA GLY A 16 -12.91 1.43 -13.28
C GLY A 16 -12.14 2.71 -12.90
N LEU A 17 -11.09 2.57 -12.09
CA LEU A 17 -10.20 3.67 -11.68
C LEU A 17 -9.00 3.88 -12.61
N ARG A 18 -8.81 3.01 -13.61
CA ARG A 18 -7.78 3.17 -14.65
C ARG A 18 -8.08 4.42 -15.47
N GLU A 19 -7.32 5.49 -15.22
CA GLU A 19 -7.34 6.68 -16.06
C GLU A 19 -6.92 6.30 -17.49
N PRO A 20 -7.77 6.51 -18.52
CA PRO A 20 -7.44 6.22 -19.90
C PRO A 20 -6.48 7.31 -20.41
N GLY A 21 -5.20 7.19 -20.08
CA GLY A 21 -4.17 8.03 -20.66
C GLY A 21 -3.03 8.41 -19.72
N PHE A 22 -2.10 7.47 -19.48
CA PHE A 22 -0.69 7.86 -19.31
C PHE A 22 -0.11 8.26 -20.68
N ARG A 23 -0.75 9.22 -21.35
CA ARG A 23 -0.16 9.91 -22.50
C ARG A 23 0.71 10.99 -21.91
N GLY A 24 2.03 10.80 -22.02
CA GLY A 24 3.06 11.66 -21.44
C GLY A 24 2.60 13.11 -21.40
N SER A 25 2.30 13.58 -20.19
CA SER A 25 2.13 15.00 -19.97
C SER A 25 3.47 15.63 -20.33
N ALA A 26 3.48 16.47 -21.36
CA ALA A 26 4.62 17.35 -21.61
C ALA A 26 5.01 17.98 -20.27
N PRO A 27 6.32 18.13 -19.95
CA PRO A 27 6.73 18.67 -18.67
C PRO A 27 6.17 20.08 -18.56
N ALA A 28 5.04 20.20 -17.87
CA ALA A 28 4.45 21.48 -17.58
C ALA A 28 5.46 22.16 -16.67
N ARG A 29 6.03 23.26 -17.17
CA ARG A 29 6.93 24.13 -16.42
C ARG A 29 6.14 24.65 -15.22
N ARG A 30 6.19 23.91 -14.10
CA ARG A 30 5.47 24.23 -12.88
C ARG A 30 6.28 25.28 -12.13
N GLU A 31 5.85 26.55 -12.22
CA GLU A 31 6.25 27.61 -11.30
C GLU A 31 5.46 27.52 -9.98
N GLN A 32 5.21 26.31 -9.48
CA GLN A 32 4.44 26.09 -8.26
C GLN A 32 5.37 25.86 -7.08
N THR A 33 5.08 26.56 -5.99
CA THR A 33 5.72 26.32 -4.70
C THR A 33 5.27 24.99 -4.10
N ILE A 34 6.06 24.42 -3.18
CA ILE A 34 5.71 23.15 -2.48
C ILE A 34 4.33 23.24 -1.83
N ALA A 35 4.01 24.38 -1.21
CA ALA A 35 2.71 24.60 -0.57
C ALA A 35 1.54 24.57 -1.58
N GLN A 36 1.73 25.14 -2.77
CA GLN A 36 0.73 25.10 -3.84
C GLN A 36 0.53 23.68 -4.37
N ALA A 37 1.62 22.93 -4.58
CA ALA A 37 1.54 21.54 -5.01
C ALA A 37 0.82 20.65 -4.00
N LEU A 38 1.09 20.83 -2.69
CA LEU A 38 0.38 20.11 -1.63
C LEU A 38 -1.12 20.45 -1.61
N SER A 39 -1.46 21.74 -1.65
CA SER A 39 -2.85 22.20 -1.69
C SER A 39 -3.59 21.65 -2.90
N GLU A 40 -2.94 21.61 -4.07
CA GLU A 40 -3.49 21.02 -5.27
C GLU A 40 -3.68 19.51 -5.14
N ALA A 41 -2.70 18.77 -4.60
CA ALA A 41 -2.80 17.33 -4.39
C ALA A 41 -3.98 16.94 -3.48
N PHE A 42 -4.21 17.67 -2.38
CA PHE A 42 -5.34 17.42 -1.48
C PHE A 42 -6.71 17.65 -2.11
N ARG A 43 -6.80 18.35 -3.25
CA ARG A 43 -8.06 18.57 -3.99
C ARG A 43 -8.43 17.41 -4.92
N TYR A 44 -7.49 16.52 -5.23
CA TYR A 44 -7.76 15.36 -6.09
C TYR A 44 -8.23 14.15 -5.27
N PRO A 45 -9.47 13.65 -5.48
CA PRO A 45 -10.00 12.53 -4.70
C PRO A 45 -9.22 11.23 -4.94
N SER A 46 -8.70 11.01 -6.15
CA SER A 46 -7.84 9.87 -6.47
C SER A 46 -6.56 9.87 -5.62
N PHE A 47 -5.92 11.02 -5.46
CA PHE A 47 -4.74 11.18 -4.60
C PHE A 47 -5.07 10.85 -3.13
N LEU A 48 -6.21 11.30 -2.62
CA LEU A 48 -6.65 11.00 -1.25
C LEU A 48 -6.91 9.51 -1.06
N LEU A 49 -7.59 8.87 -2.01
CA LEU A 49 -7.89 7.43 -1.97
C LEU A 49 -6.62 6.58 -2.02
N LEU A 50 -5.67 6.91 -2.90
CA LEU A 50 -4.37 6.24 -2.95
C LEU A 50 -3.59 6.44 -1.65
N THR A 51 -3.52 7.67 -1.15
CA THR A 51 -2.84 7.98 0.11
C THR A 51 -3.42 7.21 1.29
N ALA A 52 -4.76 7.16 1.40
CA ALA A 52 -5.45 6.41 2.44
C ALA A 52 -5.18 4.90 2.33
N GLY A 53 -5.21 4.34 1.11
CA GLY A 53 -4.89 2.93 0.86
C GLY A 53 -3.46 2.58 1.26
N TYR A 54 -2.49 3.40 0.86
CA TYR A 54 -1.08 3.22 1.21
C TYR A 54 -0.84 3.32 2.71
N PHE A 55 -1.52 4.26 3.37
CA PHE A 55 -1.48 4.42 4.83
C PHE A 55 -2.01 3.19 5.55
N VAL A 56 -3.20 2.68 5.18
CA VAL A 56 -3.80 1.48 5.81
C VAL A 56 -2.92 0.25 5.59
N CYS A 57 -2.37 0.08 4.39
CA CYS A 57 -1.45 -1.00 4.07
C CYS A 57 -0.21 -0.96 4.99
N GLY A 58 0.46 0.21 5.07
CA GLY A 58 1.63 0.38 5.93
C GLY A 58 1.31 0.17 7.41
N PHE A 59 0.18 0.70 7.88
CA PHE A 59 -0.29 0.53 9.26
C PHE A 59 -0.44 -0.95 9.63
N GLN A 60 -1.06 -1.76 8.76
CA GLN A 60 -1.21 -3.20 9.03
C GLN A 60 0.13 -3.91 9.14
N VAL A 61 1.08 -3.64 8.25
CA VAL A 61 2.41 -4.28 8.27
C VAL A 61 3.17 -3.92 9.55
N VAL A 62 3.17 -2.64 9.94
CA VAL A 62 3.82 -2.19 11.17
C VAL A 62 3.13 -2.78 12.40
N PHE A 63 1.80 -2.78 12.43
CA PHE A 63 1.01 -3.34 13.52
C PHE A 63 1.35 -4.81 13.77
N ILE A 64 1.45 -5.61 12.71
CA ILE A 64 1.89 -7.02 12.80
C ILE A 64 3.33 -7.07 13.34
N GLY A 65 4.24 -6.24 12.81
CA GLY A 65 5.63 -6.15 13.26
C GLY A 65 5.80 -5.96 14.76
N VAL A 66 5.02 -5.06 15.37
CA VAL A 66 5.14 -4.75 16.80
C VAL A 66 4.36 -5.68 17.73
N HIS A 67 3.20 -6.20 17.32
CA HIS A 67 2.34 -6.99 18.22
C HIS A 67 2.48 -8.51 18.07
N MET A 68 2.83 -8.99 16.87
CA MET A 68 2.92 -10.43 16.61
C MET A 68 3.95 -11.17 17.49
N PRO A 69 5.15 -10.61 17.79
CA PRO A 69 6.11 -11.31 18.65
C PRO A 69 5.63 -11.51 20.08
N SER A 70 4.95 -10.52 20.67
CA SER A 70 4.38 -10.61 22.01
C SER A 70 3.23 -11.61 22.04
N TYR A 71 2.33 -11.54 21.05
CA TYR A 71 1.23 -12.50 20.91
C TYR A 71 1.71 -13.95 20.84
N LEU A 72 2.73 -14.24 20.02
CA LEU A 72 3.28 -15.59 19.90
C LEU A 72 3.95 -16.06 21.21
N ARG A 73 4.61 -15.15 21.92
CA ARG A 73 5.22 -15.43 23.22
C ARG A 73 4.17 -15.81 24.27
N ASP A 74 3.05 -15.09 24.31
CA ASP A 74 1.94 -15.37 25.23
C ASP A 74 1.29 -16.73 24.99
N HIS A 75 1.35 -17.23 23.75
CA HIS A 75 0.90 -18.56 23.36
C HIS A 75 1.97 -19.66 23.48
N GLY A 76 3.14 -19.36 24.08
CA GLY A 76 4.20 -20.34 24.33
C GLY A 76 4.96 -20.79 23.07
N LEU A 77 4.83 -20.08 21.95
CA LEU A 77 5.53 -20.38 20.71
C LEU A 77 6.94 -19.79 20.72
N SER A 78 7.87 -20.45 20.02
CA SER A 78 9.26 -20.00 19.99
C SER A 78 9.40 -18.66 19.25
N PRO A 79 10.26 -17.75 19.73
CA PRO A 79 10.49 -16.46 19.08
C PRO A 79 10.94 -16.57 17.62
N GLN A 80 11.58 -17.70 17.24
CA GLN A 80 11.98 -17.94 15.86
C GLN A 80 10.79 -17.95 14.89
N VAL A 81 9.61 -18.43 15.30
CA VAL A 81 8.41 -18.45 14.44
C VAL A 81 7.99 -17.03 14.08
N ALA A 82 8.03 -16.10 15.04
CA ALA A 82 7.74 -14.68 14.80
C ALA A 82 8.72 -14.09 13.79
N SER A 83 10.01 -14.37 13.96
CA SER A 83 11.07 -13.89 13.08
C SER A 83 10.90 -14.41 11.65
N TYR A 84 10.62 -15.71 11.47
CA TYR A 84 10.37 -16.29 10.14
C TYR A 84 9.14 -15.68 9.48
N ALA A 85 8.05 -15.49 10.24
CA ALA A 85 6.85 -14.86 9.70
C ALA A 85 7.11 -13.42 9.23
N LEU A 86 7.78 -12.61 10.04
CA LEU A 86 8.14 -11.24 9.67
C LEU A 86 9.07 -11.19 8.46
N ALA A 87 10.04 -12.10 8.38
CA ALA A 87 10.93 -12.22 7.22
C ALA A 87 10.17 -12.54 5.93
N LEU A 88 9.23 -13.50 5.99
CA LEU A 88 8.38 -13.85 4.85
C LEU A 88 7.46 -12.71 4.44
N ILE A 89 6.84 -12.01 5.41
CA ILE A 89 6.00 -10.83 5.14
C ILE A 89 6.82 -9.77 4.39
N GLY A 90 8.03 -9.46 4.88
CA GLY A 90 8.92 -8.50 4.23
C GLY A 90 9.31 -8.94 2.81
N LEU A 91 9.67 -10.21 2.63
CA LEU A 91 10.04 -10.78 1.34
C LEU A 91 8.90 -10.63 0.32
N PHE A 92 7.69 -11.10 0.67
CA PHE A 92 6.54 -11.01 -0.24
C PHE A 92 6.12 -9.57 -0.52
N ASN A 93 6.29 -8.65 0.44
CA ASN A 93 6.00 -7.23 0.22
C ASN A 93 6.96 -6.63 -0.83
N VAL A 94 8.26 -6.88 -0.71
CA VAL A 94 9.26 -6.38 -1.68
C VAL A 94 8.99 -6.95 -3.08
N PHE A 95 8.87 -8.28 -3.20
CA PHE A 95 8.65 -8.92 -4.49
C PHE A 95 7.29 -8.53 -5.11
N GLY A 96 6.22 -8.50 -4.30
CA GLY A 96 4.89 -8.13 -4.74
C GLY A 96 4.82 -6.68 -5.23
N THR A 97 5.39 -5.74 -4.46
CA THR A 97 5.42 -4.32 -4.84
C THR A 97 6.26 -4.08 -6.08
N TYR A 98 7.39 -4.80 -6.23
CA TYR A 98 8.21 -4.72 -7.44
C TYR A 98 7.44 -5.20 -8.68
N ILE A 99 6.82 -6.37 -8.61
CA ILE A 99 6.04 -6.93 -9.74
C ILE A 99 4.85 -6.02 -10.06
N ALA A 100 4.09 -5.58 -9.05
CA ALA A 100 2.98 -4.65 -9.25
C ALA A 100 3.45 -3.34 -9.90
N GLY A 101 4.55 -2.76 -9.42
CA GLY A 101 5.15 -1.56 -9.99
C GLY A 101 5.61 -1.73 -11.45
N THR A 102 6.04 -2.94 -11.83
CA THR A 102 6.36 -3.23 -13.26
C THR A 102 5.12 -3.37 -14.15
N LEU A 103 3.95 -3.68 -13.59
CA LEU A 103 2.71 -3.91 -14.33
C LEU A 103 1.84 -2.65 -14.51
N GLY A 104 2.16 -1.57 -13.80
CA GLY A 104 1.47 -0.26 -13.87
C GLY A 104 0.19 -0.22 -13.03
#